data_AF-A0A9X0CDM4-F1
#
_entry.id   AF-A0A9X0CDM4-F1
#
_cell.length_a   1.000
_cell.length_b   1.000
_cell.length_c   1.000
_cell.angle_alpha   90.00
_cell.angle_beta   90.00
_cell.angle_gamma   90.00
#
_symmetry.space_group_name_H-M   'P 1'
#
loop_
_entity.id
_entity.type
_entity.pdbx_description
1 polymer ?
#
loop_
_entity_poly.entity_id
_entity_poly.type
_entity_poly.pdbx_seq_one_letter_code
_entity_poly.pdbx_strand_id
1 'polypeptide(L)'
;MFTSTQDYANCQDEFVSCKTRASKGECTTRPAWMKLNCKRSCNACPPVDGQWSRWSDWKSCSKTCDNGVRTRVRKCDNPAPAYGGKTCPGNASDQSICIMKRCHLDADDTDFESFRMGMWSRHSRVNGFDWQFKNGFTQTMNTGPMEDHTTGSGYYMYLESSMPRKAGQKADLISPWMSAKPEGQCLKFYYTMYGRTMGSLDVKLELKHNGKISAWLIFLKKGGQGKDWKKGIGNINVSNRLILSACH
;
A
#
# COMPACT_ATOMS: atom_id res chain seq x y z
N MET A 1 24.33 47.28 -7.05
CA MET A 1 22.97 47.03 -7.58
C MET A 1 23.12 46.52 -9.00
N PHE A 2 22.87 45.24 -9.27
CA PHE A 2 22.73 44.72 -10.63
C PHE A 2 21.25 44.44 -10.84
N THR A 3 20.55 45.44 -11.36
CA THR A 3 19.11 45.40 -11.66
C THR A 3 18.96 45.56 -13.17
N SER A 4 19.15 44.46 -13.89
CA SER A 4 18.86 44.41 -15.32
C SER A 4 18.52 42.96 -15.69
N THR A 5 17.29 42.73 -16.13
CA THR A 5 16.82 41.48 -16.74
C THR A 5 17.64 41.09 -17.99
N GLN A 6 18.45 42.00 -18.51
CA GLN A 6 19.29 41.82 -19.69
C GLN A 6 20.59 41.04 -19.40
N ASP A 7 21.09 41.05 -18.16
CA ASP A 7 22.32 40.34 -17.77
C ASP A 7 22.11 38.80 -17.67
N TYR A 8 20.90 38.36 -17.33
CA TYR A 8 20.53 36.95 -17.34
C TYR A 8 20.36 36.39 -18.75
N ALA A 9 19.83 37.20 -19.68
CA ALA A 9 19.57 36.79 -21.06
C ALA A 9 20.87 36.56 -21.87
N ASN A 10 21.97 37.25 -21.52
CA ASN A 10 23.24 37.23 -22.24
C ASN A 10 24.30 36.27 -21.66
N CYS A 11 23.93 35.42 -20.69
CA CYS A 11 24.81 34.39 -20.17
C CYS A 11 24.86 33.19 -21.14
N GLN A 12 25.87 33.15 -22.01
CA GLN A 12 26.12 32.06 -22.94
C GLN A 12 27.63 31.86 -23.20
N ASP A 13 27.99 30.70 -23.75
CA ASP A 13 29.31 30.47 -24.32
C ASP A 13 29.27 30.86 -25.80
N GLU A 14 30.17 31.75 -26.22
CA GLU A 14 30.23 32.26 -27.59
C GLU A 14 30.92 31.28 -28.54
N PHE A 15 31.72 30.35 -28.00
CA PHE A 15 32.44 29.34 -28.77
C PHE A 15 32.10 27.93 -28.30
N VAL A 16 31.88 27.01 -29.25
CA VAL A 16 31.73 25.56 -28.96
C VAL A 16 32.94 24.96 -28.24
N SER A 17 34.13 25.54 -28.43
CA SER A 17 35.36 25.09 -27.75
C SER A 17 35.42 25.44 -26.26
N CYS A 18 34.51 26.28 -25.75
CA CYS A 18 34.52 26.76 -24.37
C CYS A 18 34.52 25.64 -23.33
N LYS A 19 33.70 24.60 -23.51
CA LYS A 19 33.66 23.45 -22.58
C LYS A 19 35.02 22.75 -22.50
N THR A 20 35.64 22.49 -23.65
CA THR A 20 36.94 21.81 -23.75
C THR A 20 38.09 22.67 -23.23
N ARG A 21 38.04 23.99 -23.45
CA ARG A 21 39.03 24.93 -22.90
C ARG A 21 38.90 25.06 -21.39
N ALA A 22 37.66 25.13 -20.89
CA ALA A 22 37.40 25.16 -19.45
C ALA A 22 37.85 23.86 -18.76
N SER A 23 37.61 22.69 -19.36
CA SER A 23 38.08 21.41 -18.81
C SER A 23 39.61 21.27 -18.83
N LYS A 24 40.30 21.99 -19.73
CA LYS A 24 41.76 22.14 -19.75
C LYS A 24 42.30 23.17 -18.73
N GLY A 25 41.44 23.78 -17.91
CA GLY A 25 41.84 24.74 -16.89
C GLY A 25 42.07 26.17 -17.40
N GLU A 26 41.64 26.50 -18.63
CA GLU A 26 41.84 27.86 -19.18
C GLU A 26 41.09 28.94 -18.41
N CYS A 27 40.02 28.59 -17.67
CA CYS A 27 39.31 29.54 -16.80
C CYS A 27 40.19 30.15 -15.70
N THR A 28 41.23 29.41 -15.28
CA THR A 28 42.23 29.87 -14.30
C THR A 28 43.49 30.43 -14.95
N THR A 29 43.96 29.86 -16.06
CA THR A 29 45.22 30.27 -16.70
C THR A 29 45.05 31.44 -17.68
N ARG A 30 43.84 31.67 -18.20
CA ARG A 30 43.47 32.80 -19.10
C ARG A 30 42.13 33.43 -18.73
N PRO A 31 41.99 33.95 -17.49
CA PRO A 31 40.69 34.32 -16.93
C PRO A 31 39.99 35.46 -17.68
N ALA A 32 40.74 36.44 -18.22
CA ALA A 32 40.14 37.58 -18.92
C ALA A 32 39.39 37.16 -20.19
N TRP A 33 40.07 36.41 -21.08
CA TRP A 33 39.46 35.95 -22.33
C TRP A 33 38.37 34.91 -22.07
N MET A 34 38.61 33.98 -21.17
CA MET A 34 37.66 32.90 -20.88
C MET A 34 36.38 33.40 -20.21
N LYS A 35 36.47 34.32 -19.24
CA LYS A 35 35.26 34.88 -18.60
C LYS A 35 34.47 35.79 -19.53
N LEU A 36 35.11 36.40 -20.53
CA LEU A 36 34.41 37.22 -21.54
C LEU A 36 33.64 36.37 -22.54
N ASN A 37 34.26 35.31 -23.08
CA ASN A 37 33.72 34.55 -24.21
C ASN A 37 33.08 33.20 -23.80
N CYS A 38 33.41 32.66 -22.63
CA CYS A 38 33.02 31.33 -22.15
C CYS A 38 32.34 31.42 -20.77
N LYS A 39 31.36 32.33 -20.64
CA LYS A 39 30.74 32.71 -19.37
C LYS A 39 30.10 31.52 -18.63
N ARG A 40 29.40 30.63 -19.34
CA ARG A 40 28.77 29.44 -18.72
C ARG A 40 29.83 28.43 -18.31
N SER A 41 30.78 28.14 -19.20
CA SER A 41 31.83 27.15 -18.96
C SER A 41 32.77 27.53 -17.82
N CYS A 42 32.95 28.83 -17.54
CA CYS A 42 33.81 29.32 -16.45
C CYS A 42 33.05 29.81 -15.20
N ASN A 43 31.76 29.50 -15.05
CA ASN A 43 30.94 29.98 -13.93
C ASN A 43 31.01 31.51 -13.71
N ALA A 44 31.07 32.28 -14.80
CA ALA A 44 31.21 33.74 -14.76
C ALA A 44 29.86 34.47 -14.97
N CYS A 45 28.76 33.72 -15.08
CA CYS A 45 27.42 34.29 -15.15
C CYS A 45 26.92 34.74 -13.76
N PRO A 46 25.88 35.59 -13.71
CA PRO A 46 25.20 35.90 -12.46
C PRO A 46 24.78 34.61 -11.73
N PRO A 47 25.02 34.51 -10.41
CA PRO A 47 24.60 33.35 -9.62
C PRO A 47 23.10 33.12 -9.76
N VAL A 48 22.70 31.86 -10.02
CA VAL A 48 21.30 31.45 -9.99
C VAL A 48 21.11 30.65 -8.72
N ASP A 49 20.43 31.26 -7.74
CA ASP A 49 20.05 30.56 -6.52
C ASP A 49 18.99 29.50 -6.84
N GLY A 50 19.20 28.29 -6.31
CA GLY A 50 18.28 27.19 -6.54
C GLY A 50 16.93 27.43 -5.88
N GLN A 51 15.86 27.01 -6.56
CA GLN A 51 14.54 26.98 -5.99
C GLN A 51 13.94 25.58 -6.08
N TRP A 52 13.13 25.28 -5.09
CA TRP A 52 12.43 24.01 -5.00
C TRP A 52 11.41 23.87 -6.13
N SER A 53 11.40 22.69 -6.75
CA SER A 53 10.28 22.20 -7.53
C SER A 53 9.01 22.16 -6.68
N ARG A 54 7.86 22.00 -7.35
CA ARG A 54 6.68 21.51 -6.65
C ARG A 54 7.00 20.16 -5.99
N TRP A 55 6.41 19.94 -4.83
CA TRP A 55 6.43 18.63 -4.21
C TRP A 55 5.82 17.59 -5.15
N SER A 56 6.39 16.39 -5.14
CA SER A 56 5.74 15.22 -5.70
C SER A 56 4.42 14.96 -4.97
N ASP A 57 3.56 14.18 -5.59
CA ASP A 57 2.48 13.54 -4.87
C ASP A 57 3.03 12.69 -3.72
N TRP A 58 2.20 12.49 -2.70
CA TRP A 58 2.53 11.58 -1.61
C TRP A 58 2.62 10.16 -2.15
N LYS A 59 3.68 9.44 -1.75
CA LYS A 59 3.74 7.98 -1.92
C LYS A 59 2.67 7.30 -1.06
N SER A 60 2.35 6.06 -1.42
CA SER A 60 1.49 5.19 -0.62
C SER A 60 1.99 5.08 0.83
N CYS A 61 1.06 4.83 1.75
CA CYS A 61 1.38 4.65 3.16
C CYS A 61 2.34 3.48 3.36
N SER A 62 3.30 3.63 4.29
CA SER A 62 4.26 2.57 4.63
C SER A 62 3.59 1.30 5.19
N LYS A 63 2.35 1.41 5.65
CA LYS A 63 1.53 0.30 6.10
C LYS A 63 0.18 0.32 5.40
N THR A 64 -0.29 -0.87 5.05
CA THR A 64 -1.64 -1.14 4.58
C THR A 64 -2.61 -1.41 5.74
N CYS A 65 -2.07 -1.72 6.92
CA CYS A 65 -2.78 -1.96 8.17
C CYS A 65 -2.26 -1.02 9.26
N ASP A 66 -3.16 -0.40 10.02
CA ASP A 66 -2.81 0.51 11.13
C ASP A 66 -2.08 1.77 10.70
N ASN A 67 -1.82 2.67 11.66
CA ASN A 67 -1.13 3.93 11.39
C ASN A 67 0.27 3.68 10.79
N GLY A 68 0.55 4.38 9.70
CA GLY A 68 1.83 4.36 9.00
C GLY A 68 2.33 5.77 8.67
N VAL A 69 3.36 5.85 7.84
CA VAL A 69 3.95 7.10 7.37
C VAL A 69 3.98 7.11 5.85
N ARG A 70 3.60 8.23 5.25
CA ARG A 70 3.76 8.50 3.80
C ARG A 70 4.85 9.53 3.60
N THR A 71 5.52 9.46 2.45
CA THR A 71 6.66 10.33 2.11
C THR A 71 6.41 11.04 0.78
N ARG A 72 6.82 12.30 0.66
CA ARG A 72 6.88 13.04 -0.61
C ARG A 72 8.25 13.69 -0.77
N VAL A 73 8.62 14.01 -1.99
CA VAL A 73 9.94 14.58 -2.31
C VAL A 73 9.82 15.80 -3.21
N ARG A 74 10.81 16.68 -3.16
CA ARG A 74 10.97 17.82 -4.07
C ARG A 74 12.42 17.90 -4.50
N LYS A 75 12.68 18.52 -5.64
CA LYS A 75 14.02 18.69 -6.20
C LYS A 75 14.40 20.15 -6.21
N CYS A 76 15.68 20.45 -6.03
CA CYS A 76 16.19 21.81 -6.13
C CYS A 76 16.57 22.10 -7.58
N ASP A 77 15.57 22.13 -8.46
CA ASP A 77 15.77 22.16 -9.92
C ASP A 77 14.85 23.15 -10.66
N ASN A 78 14.09 23.99 -9.95
CA ASN A 78 13.15 24.91 -10.58
C ASN A 78 13.30 26.37 -10.09
N PRO A 79 14.43 27.06 -10.37
CA PRO A 79 15.59 26.58 -11.14
C PRO A 79 16.63 25.82 -10.30
N ALA A 80 17.53 25.09 -10.95
CA ALA A 80 18.68 24.48 -10.28
C ALA A 80 19.74 25.55 -9.93
N PRO A 81 20.46 25.41 -8.79
CA PRO A 81 21.58 26.28 -8.48
C PRO A 81 22.64 26.26 -9.59
N ALA A 82 23.07 27.43 -10.04
CA ALA A 82 24.11 27.54 -11.07
C ALA A 82 25.04 28.73 -10.79
N TYR A 83 26.25 28.67 -11.37
CA TYR A 83 27.21 29.78 -11.38
C TYR A 83 27.55 30.32 -9.99
N GLY A 84 27.69 29.43 -9.00
CA GLY A 84 27.97 29.80 -7.62
C GLY A 84 26.76 30.25 -6.81
N GLY A 85 25.54 30.08 -7.33
CA GLY A 85 24.30 30.33 -6.59
C GLY A 85 24.08 29.35 -5.44
N LYS A 86 23.26 29.76 -4.48
CA LYS A 86 22.97 29.01 -3.26
C LYS A 86 22.11 27.79 -3.54
N THR A 87 22.33 26.72 -2.76
CA THR A 87 21.45 25.55 -2.75
C THR A 87 20.13 25.85 -2.04
N CYS A 88 19.09 25.08 -2.34
CA CYS A 88 17.79 25.27 -1.71
C CYS A 88 17.85 24.98 -0.20
N PRO A 89 17.35 25.88 0.66
CA PRO A 89 17.32 25.65 2.10
C PRO A 89 16.22 24.65 2.49
N GLY A 90 16.50 23.82 3.51
CA GLY A 90 15.58 22.83 4.08
C GLY A 90 15.65 21.45 3.42
N ASN A 91 14.71 20.58 3.79
CA ASN A 91 14.74 19.17 3.38
C ASN A 91 14.11 18.95 1.99
N ALA A 92 14.70 18.03 1.23
CA ALA A 92 14.16 17.54 -0.04
C ALA A 92 13.09 16.44 0.12
N SER A 93 12.93 15.93 1.35
CA SER A 93 11.96 14.88 1.70
C SER A 93 11.11 15.34 2.87
N ASP A 94 9.85 14.97 2.84
CA ASP A 94 8.86 15.26 3.87
C ASP A 94 8.05 14.01 4.21
N GLN A 95 7.65 13.87 5.47
CA GLN A 95 6.95 12.71 6.00
C GLN A 95 5.69 13.13 6.75
N SER A 96 4.62 12.36 6.61
CA SER A 96 3.34 12.61 7.28
C SER A 96 2.70 11.30 7.69
N ILE A 97 2.02 11.29 8.85
CA ILE A 97 1.28 10.11 9.32
C ILE A 97 0.08 9.88 8.41
N CYS A 98 -0.09 8.64 7.95
CA CYS A 98 -1.33 8.16 7.34
C CYS A 98 -2.13 7.40 8.40
N ILE A 99 -3.27 7.97 8.78
CA ILE A 99 -4.19 7.37 9.75
C ILE A 99 -5.16 6.48 8.97
N MET A 100 -5.09 5.19 9.24
CA MET A 100 -5.98 4.20 8.64
C MET A 100 -7.32 4.23 9.36
N LYS A 101 -8.20 5.15 8.97
CA LYS A 101 -9.54 5.25 9.55
C LYS A 101 -10.35 4.01 9.20
N ARG A 102 -10.85 3.31 10.23
CA ARG A 102 -11.98 2.38 10.10
C ARG A 102 -13.18 3.22 9.66
N CYS A 103 -13.69 2.97 8.46
CA CYS A 103 -14.71 3.85 7.86
C CYS A 103 -16.12 3.48 8.30
N HIS A 104 -16.40 2.18 8.49
CA HIS A 104 -17.71 1.72 8.92
C HIS A 104 -17.57 0.65 10.00
N LEU A 105 -17.41 1.11 11.25
CA LEU A 105 -17.60 0.25 12.42
C LEU A 105 -19.02 -0.37 12.30
N ASP A 106 -19.15 -1.68 12.51
CA ASP A 106 -20.36 -2.51 12.35
C ASP A 106 -20.73 -2.98 10.92
N ALA A 107 -20.32 -2.27 9.86
CA ALA A 107 -20.52 -2.73 8.48
C ALA A 107 -19.29 -3.45 7.91
N ASP A 108 -18.10 -2.86 8.07
CA ASP A 108 -16.84 -3.42 7.59
C ASP A 108 -16.21 -4.36 8.65
N ASP A 109 -16.40 -4.03 9.92
CA ASP A 109 -15.93 -4.79 11.08
C ASP A 109 -17.11 -5.54 11.71
N THR A 110 -17.11 -6.86 11.62
CA THR A 110 -18.15 -7.73 12.20
C THR A 110 -17.52 -8.72 13.18
N ASP A 111 -18.13 -8.85 14.36
CA ASP A 111 -17.83 -9.89 15.35
C ASP A 111 -18.85 -11.03 15.32
N PHE A 112 -19.88 -10.93 14.48
CA PHE A 112 -20.96 -11.90 14.27
C PHE A 112 -22.04 -11.94 15.35
N GLU A 113 -22.00 -10.99 16.30
CA GLU A 113 -23.02 -10.88 17.32
C GLU A 113 -24.39 -10.55 16.74
N SER A 114 -25.44 -10.98 17.45
CA SER A 114 -26.83 -10.80 17.02
C SER A 114 -27.13 -11.33 15.61
N PHE A 115 -26.40 -12.37 15.18
CA PHE A 115 -26.51 -13.00 13.85
C PHE A 115 -26.23 -12.03 12.67
N ARG A 116 -25.41 -11.01 12.90
CA ARG A 116 -25.04 -10.03 11.86
C ARG A 116 -23.85 -10.55 11.05
N MET A 117 -23.92 -10.42 9.72
CA MET A 117 -22.82 -10.80 8.82
C MET A 117 -21.88 -9.63 8.48
N GLY A 118 -22.18 -8.42 8.96
CA GLY A 118 -21.56 -7.19 8.47
C GLY A 118 -21.69 -7.09 6.96
N MET A 119 -20.58 -6.84 6.27
CA MET A 119 -20.53 -6.78 4.80
C MET A 119 -20.61 -8.15 4.11
N TRP A 120 -20.43 -9.25 4.83
CA TRP A 120 -20.31 -10.56 4.19
C TRP A 120 -21.66 -11.14 3.77
N SER A 121 -21.65 -11.84 2.64
CA SER A 121 -22.79 -12.62 2.15
C SER A 121 -22.38 -14.07 1.93
N ARG A 122 -23.24 -15.01 2.30
CA ARG A 122 -23.03 -16.44 1.98
C ARG A 122 -23.27 -16.62 0.50
N HIS A 123 -22.28 -17.18 -0.18
CA HIS A 123 -22.44 -17.58 -1.56
C HIS A 123 -22.87 -19.04 -1.61
N SER A 124 -24.18 -19.24 -1.50
CA SER A 124 -24.79 -20.56 -1.50
C SER A 124 -24.54 -21.30 -2.81
N ARG A 125 -23.86 -22.45 -2.70
CA ARG A 125 -23.72 -23.42 -3.80
C ARG A 125 -24.86 -24.44 -3.72
N VAL A 126 -25.15 -25.09 -4.86
CA VAL A 126 -26.29 -25.99 -5.10
C VAL A 126 -26.42 -27.18 -4.11
N ASN A 127 -25.45 -27.40 -3.20
CA ASN A 127 -25.41 -28.52 -2.27
C ASN A 127 -25.53 -28.15 -0.77
N GLY A 128 -25.86 -26.89 -0.43
CA GLY A 128 -26.16 -26.47 0.95
C GLY A 128 -24.99 -26.52 1.95
N PHE A 129 -23.76 -26.73 1.49
CA PHE A 129 -22.57 -26.59 2.33
C PHE A 129 -22.17 -25.13 2.39
N ASP A 130 -22.67 -24.43 3.42
CA ASP A 130 -22.44 -23.02 3.64
C ASP A 130 -22.00 -22.75 5.07
N TRP A 131 -21.32 -21.63 5.26
CA TRP A 131 -20.94 -21.11 6.57
C TRP A 131 -22.17 -20.93 7.46
N GLN A 132 -22.02 -21.25 8.74
CA GLN A 132 -23.10 -21.17 9.73
C GLN A 132 -22.65 -20.39 10.96
N PHE A 133 -23.58 -19.68 11.60
CA PHE A 133 -23.32 -19.12 12.92
C PHE A 133 -23.20 -20.25 13.94
N LYS A 134 -22.20 -20.14 14.81
CA LYS A 134 -21.99 -21.05 15.91
C LYS A 134 -21.61 -20.31 17.17
N ASN A 135 -22.06 -20.84 18.29
CA ASN A 135 -21.71 -20.43 19.63
C ASN A 135 -21.16 -21.66 20.40
N GLY A 136 -20.20 -21.42 21.30
CA GLY A 136 -19.55 -22.45 22.11
C GLY A 136 -18.77 -23.51 21.33
N PHE A 137 -18.51 -24.64 21.99
CA PHE A 137 -17.64 -25.72 21.50
C PHE A 137 -18.17 -26.44 20.24
N THR A 138 -17.28 -27.00 19.43
CA THR A 138 -17.62 -27.84 18.26
C THR A 138 -18.05 -29.25 18.65
N GLN A 139 -18.97 -29.84 17.88
CA GLN A 139 -19.55 -31.14 18.20
C GLN A 139 -18.56 -32.29 18.08
N THR A 140 -17.58 -32.18 17.19
CA THR A 140 -16.56 -33.21 16.99
C THR A 140 -15.46 -33.08 18.04
N MET A 141 -15.09 -34.18 18.70
CA MET A 141 -13.99 -34.20 19.67
C MET A 141 -12.66 -33.78 19.04
N ASN A 142 -11.84 -33.06 19.79
CA ASN A 142 -10.54 -32.53 19.35
C ASN A 142 -10.63 -31.62 18.11
N THR A 143 -11.72 -30.84 18.01
CA THR A 143 -11.86 -29.80 16.99
C THR A 143 -12.27 -28.46 17.58
N GLY A 144 -12.24 -27.44 16.73
CA GLY A 144 -12.84 -26.13 16.98
C GLY A 144 -12.20 -25.30 18.10
N PRO A 145 -12.76 -24.09 18.32
CA PRO A 145 -12.54 -23.35 19.55
C PRO A 145 -13.53 -23.83 20.63
N MET A 146 -13.21 -23.55 21.90
CA MET A 146 -14.16 -23.77 23.00
C MET A 146 -15.21 -22.65 23.10
N GLU A 147 -14.84 -21.45 22.64
CA GLU A 147 -15.55 -20.18 22.85
C GLU A 147 -15.19 -19.20 21.72
N ASP A 148 -16.03 -18.20 21.47
CA ASP A 148 -15.75 -17.19 20.45
C ASP A 148 -14.54 -16.32 20.82
N HIS A 149 -13.97 -15.64 19.83
CA HIS A 149 -12.78 -14.84 20.03
C HIS A 149 -13.04 -13.50 20.74
N THR A 150 -14.21 -12.87 20.51
CA THR A 150 -14.45 -11.47 20.86
C THR A 150 -14.91 -11.33 22.30
N THR A 151 -15.86 -12.17 22.74
CA THR A 151 -16.49 -12.05 24.06
C THR A 151 -16.32 -13.30 24.95
N GLY A 152 -15.98 -14.44 24.37
CA GLY A 152 -15.99 -15.76 25.02
C GLY A 152 -17.36 -16.46 25.03
N SER A 153 -18.46 -15.71 24.87
CA SER A 153 -19.84 -16.22 24.88
C SER A 153 -20.66 -15.89 23.63
N GLY A 154 -20.03 -15.34 22.61
CA GLY A 154 -20.60 -14.80 21.38
C GLY A 154 -20.62 -15.78 20.21
N TYR A 155 -20.79 -15.26 18.99
CA TYR A 155 -20.93 -16.06 17.78
C TYR A 155 -19.69 -15.99 16.89
N TYR A 156 -19.48 -17.04 16.11
CA TYR A 156 -18.47 -17.08 15.06
C TYR A 156 -18.98 -17.85 13.84
N MET A 157 -18.35 -17.63 12.69
CA MET A 157 -18.65 -18.37 11.48
C MET A 157 -17.94 -19.73 11.47
N TYR A 158 -18.72 -20.78 11.24
CA TYR A 158 -18.31 -22.16 11.38
C TYR A 158 -18.59 -23.00 10.14
N LEU A 159 -17.69 -23.95 9.88
CA LEU A 159 -17.89 -25.07 8.97
C LEU A 159 -17.39 -26.34 9.64
N GLU A 160 -18.23 -27.38 9.64
CA GLU A 160 -17.81 -28.72 10.01
C GLU A 160 -16.96 -29.30 8.89
N SER A 161 -15.79 -29.84 9.24
CA SER A 161 -14.90 -30.56 8.31
C SER A 161 -14.83 -32.06 8.58
N SER A 162 -15.50 -32.54 9.62
CA SER A 162 -15.54 -33.95 9.99
C SER A 162 -16.59 -34.70 9.16
N MET A 163 -16.62 -36.03 9.24
CA MET A 163 -17.62 -36.84 8.55
C MET A 163 -19.04 -36.29 8.78
N PRO A 164 -19.90 -36.21 7.75
CA PRO A 164 -19.81 -36.83 6.44
C PRO A 164 -19.27 -35.91 5.31
N ARG A 165 -18.44 -34.90 5.62
CA ARG A 165 -17.91 -33.99 4.59
C ARG A 165 -17.04 -34.73 3.56
N LYS A 166 -17.08 -34.25 2.30
CA LYS A 166 -16.33 -34.82 1.17
C LYS A 166 -15.24 -33.84 0.70
N ALA A 167 -14.10 -34.39 0.29
CA ALA A 167 -13.02 -33.60 -0.30
C ALA A 167 -13.50 -32.79 -1.50
N GLY A 168 -13.07 -31.53 -1.61
CA GLY A 168 -13.46 -30.60 -2.66
C GLY A 168 -14.74 -29.81 -2.37
N GLN A 169 -15.42 -30.07 -1.25
CA GLN A 169 -16.53 -29.20 -0.81
C GLN A 169 -16.01 -27.83 -0.38
N LYS A 170 -16.59 -26.77 -0.94
CA LYS A 170 -16.18 -25.38 -0.73
C LYS A 170 -17.34 -24.51 -0.31
N ALA A 171 -17.10 -23.64 0.67
CA ALA A 171 -18.05 -22.65 1.15
C ALA A 171 -17.40 -21.26 1.17
N ASP A 172 -18.10 -20.28 0.62
CA ASP A 172 -17.56 -18.95 0.34
C ASP A 172 -18.38 -17.87 1.07
N LEU A 173 -17.68 -16.99 1.77
CA LEU A 173 -18.19 -15.67 2.17
C LEU A 173 -17.66 -14.63 1.19
N ILE A 174 -18.55 -13.80 0.68
CA ILE A 174 -18.25 -12.80 -0.35
C ILE A 174 -18.60 -11.41 0.17
N SER A 175 -17.66 -10.48 0.06
CA SER A 175 -17.91 -9.06 0.34
C SER A 175 -18.60 -8.34 -0.84
N PRO A 176 -19.11 -7.12 -0.66
CA PRO A 176 -19.45 -6.25 -1.77
C PRO A 176 -18.18 -5.85 -2.53
N TRP A 177 -18.36 -5.19 -3.67
CA TRP A 177 -17.26 -4.50 -4.33
C TRP A 177 -16.87 -3.26 -3.52
N MET A 178 -15.58 -3.13 -3.23
CA MET A 178 -15.01 -2.07 -2.40
C MET A 178 -13.98 -1.29 -3.19
N SER A 179 -13.93 0.02 -2.94
CA SER A 179 -12.92 0.91 -3.51
C SER A 179 -11.64 0.87 -2.67
N ALA A 180 -10.47 0.76 -3.32
CA ALA A 180 -9.21 0.92 -2.62
C ALA A 180 -9.05 2.36 -2.13
N LYS A 181 -8.52 2.51 -0.91
CA LYS A 181 -8.10 3.81 -0.39
C LYS A 181 -6.65 4.10 -0.76
N PRO A 182 -6.32 5.33 -1.17
CA PRO A 182 -4.94 5.76 -1.40
C PRO A 182 -4.03 5.59 -0.18
N GLU A 183 -4.59 5.67 1.03
CA GLU A 183 -3.84 5.41 2.27
C GLU A 183 -3.50 3.93 2.50
N GLY A 184 -3.98 3.01 1.64
CA GLY A 184 -3.89 1.56 1.84
C GLY A 184 -5.12 1.03 2.57
N GLN A 185 -5.32 -0.30 2.54
CA GLN A 185 -6.34 -1.01 3.34
C GLN A 185 -5.86 -2.44 3.63
N CYS A 186 -6.47 -3.10 4.61
CA CYS A 186 -6.27 -4.52 4.79
C CYS A 186 -7.44 -5.20 5.48
N LEU A 187 -7.59 -6.49 5.22
CA LEU A 187 -8.48 -7.37 5.96
C LEU A 187 -7.73 -7.90 7.19
N LYS A 188 -8.36 -7.81 8.35
CA LYS A 188 -7.93 -8.48 9.58
C LYS A 188 -9.07 -9.35 10.08
N PHE A 189 -8.76 -10.57 10.47
CA PHE A 189 -9.75 -11.50 11.00
C PHE A 189 -9.08 -12.49 11.95
N TYR A 190 -9.88 -13.16 12.76
CA TYR A 190 -9.43 -14.26 13.60
C TYR A 190 -9.99 -15.57 13.05
N TYR A 191 -9.19 -16.62 13.15
CA TYR A 191 -9.55 -17.95 12.67
C TYR A 191 -9.03 -19.02 13.62
N THR A 192 -9.69 -20.17 13.62
CA THR A 192 -9.20 -21.41 14.24
C THR A 192 -9.40 -22.56 13.26
N MET A 193 -8.42 -23.45 13.21
CA MET A 193 -8.43 -24.64 12.35
C MET A 193 -7.86 -25.80 13.16
N TYR A 194 -8.62 -26.28 14.13
CA TYR A 194 -8.21 -27.39 14.99
C TYR A 194 -8.91 -28.68 14.58
N GLY A 195 -8.14 -29.71 14.25
CA GLY A 195 -8.64 -31.03 13.89
C GLY A 195 -7.76 -31.73 12.84
N ARG A 196 -7.93 -33.05 12.72
CA ARG A 196 -7.15 -33.87 11.76
C ARG A 196 -7.65 -33.76 10.32
N THR A 197 -8.92 -33.44 10.14
CA THR A 197 -9.58 -33.33 8.82
C THR A 197 -9.63 -31.90 8.30
N MET A 198 -8.87 -30.98 8.92
CA MET A 198 -8.85 -29.58 8.50
C MET A 198 -8.36 -29.48 7.05
N GLY A 199 -9.20 -28.89 6.20
CA GLY A 199 -8.84 -28.60 4.81
C GLY A 199 -8.02 -27.31 4.71
N SER A 200 -8.51 -26.35 3.93
CA SER A 200 -7.86 -25.07 3.71
C SER A 200 -8.78 -23.89 3.95
N LEU A 201 -8.18 -22.78 4.40
CA LEU A 201 -8.82 -21.47 4.53
C LEU A 201 -8.02 -20.49 3.68
N ASP A 202 -8.64 -19.94 2.63
CA ASP A 202 -8.04 -18.96 1.74
C ASP A 202 -8.86 -17.68 1.65
N VAL A 203 -8.18 -16.54 1.51
CA VAL A 203 -8.80 -15.27 1.15
C VAL A 203 -8.25 -14.84 -0.19
N LYS A 204 -9.15 -14.61 -1.15
CA LYS A 204 -8.85 -14.10 -2.47
C LYS A 204 -9.33 -12.67 -2.62
N LEU A 205 -8.51 -11.88 -3.32
CA LEU A 205 -8.81 -10.52 -3.73
C LEU A 205 -9.16 -10.55 -5.22
N GLU A 206 -10.43 -10.37 -5.56
CA GLU A 206 -10.88 -10.25 -6.95
C GLU A 206 -10.84 -8.80 -7.39
N LEU A 207 -10.33 -8.55 -8.60
CA LEU A 207 -10.32 -7.25 -9.25
C LEU A 207 -11.12 -7.33 -10.52
N LYS A 208 -11.81 -6.23 -10.85
CA LYS A 208 -12.50 -6.06 -12.13
C LYS A 208 -11.80 -4.97 -12.91
N HIS A 209 -11.17 -5.33 -14.02
CA HIS A 209 -10.52 -4.40 -14.93
C HIS A 209 -11.05 -4.63 -16.35
N ASN A 210 -11.66 -3.60 -16.96
CA ASN A 210 -12.26 -3.66 -18.30
C ASN A 210 -13.20 -4.86 -18.49
N GLY A 211 -14.02 -5.17 -17.48
CA GLY A 211 -14.96 -6.29 -17.53
C GLY A 211 -14.36 -7.68 -17.26
N LYS A 212 -13.02 -7.82 -17.25
CA LYS A 212 -12.33 -9.06 -16.89
C LYS A 212 -12.12 -9.13 -15.37
N ILE A 213 -12.42 -10.30 -14.80
CA ILE A 213 -12.19 -10.59 -13.38
C ILE A 213 -10.87 -11.36 -13.24
N SER A 214 -9.99 -10.87 -12.36
CA SER A 214 -8.74 -11.55 -11.96
C SER A 214 -8.70 -11.70 -10.45
N ALA A 215 -8.23 -12.83 -9.93
CA ALA A 215 -8.18 -13.11 -8.50
C ALA A 215 -6.76 -13.42 -8.03
N TRP A 216 -6.38 -12.89 -6.87
CA TRP A 216 -5.07 -13.13 -6.23
C TRP A 216 -5.27 -13.67 -4.82
N LEU A 217 -4.41 -14.60 -4.41
CA LEU A 217 -4.43 -15.15 -3.06
C LEU A 217 -3.71 -14.18 -2.10
N ILE A 218 -4.44 -13.65 -1.11
CA ILE A 218 -3.88 -12.71 -0.12
C ILE A 218 -3.70 -13.36 1.27
N PHE A 219 -4.31 -14.52 1.48
CA PHE A 219 -4.13 -15.32 2.70
C PHE A 219 -4.38 -16.80 2.39
N LEU A 220 -3.61 -17.71 3.00
CA LEU A 220 -3.81 -19.15 2.90
C LEU A 220 -3.29 -19.87 4.14
N LYS A 221 -4.10 -20.78 4.68
CA LYS A 221 -3.71 -21.81 5.65
C LYS A 221 -4.28 -23.16 5.24
N LYS A 222 -3.54 -24.23 5.55
CA LYS A 222 -3.88 -25.62 5.20
C LYS A 222 -3.62 -26.52 6.40
N GLY A 223 -4.47 -27.52 6.60
CA GLY A 223 -4.33 -28.50 7.68
C GLY A 223 -4.54 -27.90 9.07
N GLY A 224 -4.33 -28.73 10.08
CA GLY A 224 -4.46 -28.34 11.49
C GLY A 224 -3.50 -27.21 11.86
N GLN A 225 -4.06 -26.12 12.39
CA GLN A 225 -3.34 -24.96 12.90
C GLN A 225 -3.30 -24.95 14.44
N GLY A 226 -3.92 -25.90 15.13
CA GLY A 226 -3.98 -25.91 16.59
C GLY A 226 -5.25 -25.23 17.14
N LYS A 227 -5.44 -25.37 18.45
CA LYS A 227 -6.67 -25.03 19.19
C LYS A 227 -6.98 -23.53 19.20
N ASP A 228 -5.95 -22.72 19.44
CA ASP A 228 -6.15 -21.32 19.78
C ASP A 228 -6.54 -20.47 18.57
N TRP A 229 -7.25 -19.37 18.84
CA TRP A 229 -7.56 -18.36 17.84
C TRP A 229 -6.27 -17.70 17.32
N LYS A 230 -6.19 -17.58 16.00
CA LYS A 230 -5.04 -17.01 15.29
C LYS A 230 -5.48 -15.82 14.46
N LYS A 231 -4.58 -14.85 14.32
CA LYS A 231 -4.82 -13.65 13.53
C LYS A 231 -4.42 -13.87 12.06
N GLY A 232 -5.36 -13.63 11.16
CA GLY A 232 -5.14 -13.52 9.72
C GLY A 232 -5.07 -12.06 9.29
N ILE A 233 -4.18 -11.76 8.33
CA ILE A 233 -4.02 -10.43 7.74
C ILE A 233 -3.88 -10.59 6.22
N GLY A 234 -4.62 -9.82 5.44
CA GLY A 234 -4.52 -9.76 3.99
C GLY A 234 -4.48 -8.32 3.49
N ASN A 235 -3.47 -7.98 2.68
CA ASN A 235 -3.30 -6.61 2.18
C ASN A 235 -4.25 -6.30 1.03
N ILE A 236 -4.81 -5.08 1.03
CA ILE A 236 -5.76 -4.59 0.04
C ILE A 236 -5.23 -3.27 -0.53
N ASN A 237 -4.81 -3.30 -1.78
CA ASN A 237 -4.05 -2.24 -2.44
C ASN A 237 -4.71 -1.74 -3.74
N VAL A 238 -5.86 -2.28 -4.11
CA VAL A 238 -6.60 -2.01 -5.36
C VAL A 238 -8.09 -2.26 -5.15
N SER A 239 -8.98 -1.59 -5.90
CA SER A 239 -10.43 -1.77 -5.78
C SER A 239 -10.82 -3.20 -6.12
N ASN A 240 -11.65 -3.82 -5.29
CA ASN A 240 -11.71 -5.28 -5.22
C ASN A 240 -13.03 -5.83 -4.68
N ARG A 241 -13.12 -7.16 -4.66
CA ARG A 241 -14.06 -7.95 -3.88
C ARG A 241 -13.30 -9.05 -3.14
N LEU A 242 -13.57 -9.23 -1.85
CA LEU A 242 -12.97 -10.30 -1.05
C LEU A 242 -13.81 -11.58 -1.14
N ILE A 243 -13.13 -12.71 -1.28
CA ILE A 243 -13.73 -14.04 -1.16
C ILE A 243 -12.96 -14.80 -0.09
N LEU A 244 -13.59 -15.00 1.07
CA LEU A 244 -13.11 -15.90 2.10
C LEU A 244 -13.69 -17.28 1.83
N SER A 245 -12.82 -18.22 1.51
CA SER A 245 -13.18 -19.58 1.12
C SER A 245 -12.62 -20.59 2.12
N ALA A 246 -13.44 -21.56 2.50
CA ALA A 246 -12.95 -22.78 3.10
C ALA A 246 -13.22 -23.95 2.16
N CYS A 247 -12.21 -24.80 1.98
CA CYS A 247 -12.32 -26.02 1.19
C CYS A 247 -11.92 -27.21 2.03
N HIS A 248 -12.74 -28.26 2.05
CA HIS A 248 -12.37 -29.54 2.65
C HIS A 248 -11.42 -30.32 1.74
#